data_AF-A0A7S1LDM4-F1
#
_entry.id   AF-A0A7S1LDM4-F1
#
_cell.length_a   1.000
_cell.length_b   1.000
_cell.length_c   1.000
_cell.angle_alpha   90.00
_cell.angle_beta   90.00
_cell.angle_gamma   90.00
#
_symmetry.space_group_name_H-M   'P 1'
#
loop_
_entity.id
_entity.type
_entity.pdbx_description
1 polymer ?
#
loop_
_entity_poly.entity_id
_entity_poly.type
_entity_poly.pdbx_seq_one_letter_code
_entity_poly.pdbx_strand_id
1 'polypeptide(L)'
;RPFCPQLPVAHCYAEAALRAPQVSATTSNMPTILSGILEELGAGLDEKATTSLQQVDGVSALAFLHRIRERGDTVRNPSAFIATAVRNAGARGPGPQELESALQQLRQDGTIDDSAVDCLQKGQLQESCQALCSLLMQEASTVRNASAYVTRNIANARKQLGPLMAMSPMMAVNPMMAMQARSMAMGLTSMAMHMGNSGGGMSNSSSGMGSSAGEALLAKWGPSLDEKAKNSLMSVGGASATAILHEMDTKGANVRNPSAYVQRAVENRKDSGGGKGDSMGPAMSFGGMGGFGGMGGFGGMGGNWGGCGGGMGGGMGGGMGGGM
;
A
#
# COMPACT_ATOMS: atom_id res chain seq x y z
N ARG A 1 -11.21 -42.18 79.26
CA ARG A 1 -11.39 -40.72 79.03
C ARG A 1 -10.00 -40.09 79.05
N PRO A 2 -9.53 -39.56 77.91
CA PRO A 2 -9.37 -38.10 77.74
C PRO A 2 -9.97 -37.64 76.38
N PHE A 3 -10.74 -36.55 76.32
CA PHE A 3 -10.30 -35.16 76.13
C PHE A 3 -9.46 -34.92 74.87
N CYS A 4 -10.13 -34.50 73.79
CA CYS A 4 -9.55 -33.66 72.74
C CYS A 4 -10.54 -32.52 72.40
N PRO A 5 -10.04 -31.27 72.21
CA PRO A 5 -10.85 -30.06 72.22
C PRO A 5 -11.41 -29.70 70.84
N GLN A 6 -12.53 -28.99 70.85
CA GLN A 6 -13.14 -28.31 69.71
C GLN A 6 -12.16 -27.32 69.06
N LEU A 7 -11.97 -27.44 67.75
CA LEU A 7 -11.38 -26.40 66.91
C LEU A 7 -12.49 -25.57 66.25
N PRO A 8 -12.34 -24.24 66.17
CA PRO A 8 -13.30 -23.38 65.47
C PRO A 8 -13.08 -23.45 63.95
N VAL A 9 -14.09 -23.96 63.24
CA VAL A 9 -14.22 -23.82 61.78
C VAL A 9 -14.63 -22.39 61.46
N ALA A 10 -13.64 -21.51 61.37
CA ALA A 10 -13.74 -20.25 60.67
C ALA A 10 -12.76 -20.31 59.50
N HIS A 11 -13.28 -20.32 58.27
CA HIS A 11 -12.78 -19.58 57.10
C HIS A 11 -13.31 -20.18 55.80
N CYS A 12 -13.64 -19.27 54.87
CA CYS A 12 -13.88 -19.47 53.44
C CYS A 12 -15.30 -19.86 52.98
N TYR A 13 -16.29 -19.03 53.32
CA TYR A 13 -17.30 -18.65 52.32
C TYR A 13 -16.76 -17.47 51.51
N ALA A 14 -15.80 -17.76 50.62
CA ALA A 14 -15.38 -16.82 49.60
C ALA A 14 -16.49 -16.77 48.54
N GLU A 15 -17.40 -15.81 48.72
CA GLU A 15 -17.90 -14.92 47.68
C GLU A 15 -17.81 -15.46 46.25
N ALA A 16 -18.64 -16.47 45.95
CA ALA A 16 -19.06 -16.76 44.59
C ALA A 16 -20.00 -15.63 44.16
N ALA A 17 -19.41 -14.44 43.94
CA ALA A 17 -20.07 -13.32 43.33
C ALA A 17 -20.60 -13.80 41.97
N LEU A 18 -21.92 -13.86 41.89
CA LEU A 18 -22.74 -13.93 40.69
C LEU A 18 -22.27 -12.85 39.71
N ARG A 19 -21.21 -13.14 38.95
CA ARG A 19 -20.88 -12.37 37.77
C ARG A 19 -21.88 -12.81 36.72
N ALA A 20 -23.04 -12.17 36.75
CA ALA A 20 -24.03 -12.27 35.70
C ALA A 20 -23.31 -12.19 34.35
N PRO A 21 -23.58 -13.11 33.41
CA PRO A 21 -23.05 -13.00 32.07
C PRO A 21 -23.47 -11.63 31.54
N GLN A 22 -22.49 -10.76 31.33
CA GLN A 22 -22.70 -9.51 30.62
C GLN A 22 -23.05 -9.94 29.19
N VAL A 23 -24.33 -10.10 28.93
CA VAL A 23 -24.88 -10.22 27.59
C VAL A 23 -24.72 -8.82 26.99
N SER A 24 -23.50 -8.50 26.59
CA SER A 24 -23.21 -7.32 25.79
C SER A 24 -24.18 -7.38 24.62
N ALA A 25 -25.04 -6.37 24.51
CA ALA A 25 -26.04 -6.26 23.47
C ALA A 25 -25.35 -6.45 22.12
N THR A 26 -25.47 -7.65 21.56
CA THR A 26 -25.06 -7.96 20.20
C THR A 26 -26.01 -7.15 19.33
N THR A 27 -25.55 -5.99 18.89
CA THR A 27 -26.10 -5.34 17.71
C THR A 27 -26.25 -6.43 16.66
N SER A 28 -27.48 -6.64 16.19
CA SER A 28 -27.83 -7.63 15.18
C SER A 28 -27.23 -7.19 13.84
N ASN A 29 -25.90 -7.16 13.75
CA ASN A 29 -25.20 -7.07 12.50
C ASN A 29 -25.50 -8.38 11.78
N MET A 30 -26.35 -8.28 10.78
CA MET A 30 -26.61 -9.38 9.86
C MET A 30 -25.26 -9.88 9.34
N PRO A 31 -24.97 -11.19 9.46
CA PRO A 31 -23.65 -11.70 9.10
C PRO A 31 -23.40 -11.45 7.61
N THR A 32 -22.34 -10.70 7.33
CA THR A 32 -21.85 -10.54 5.95
C THR A 32 -21.23 -11.85 5.48
N ILE A 33 -21.09 -12.02 4.17
CA ILE A 33 -20.38 -13.19 3.60
C ILE A 33 -18.96 -13.28 4.19
N LEU A 34 -18.26 -12.14 4.32
CA LEU A 34 -16.94 -12.11 4.95
C LEU A 34 -16.99 -12.57 6.41
N SER A 35 -18.01 -12.17 7.17
CA SER A 35 -18.18 -12.59 8.57
C SER A 35 -18.36 -14.11 8.69
N GLY A 36 -19.14 -14.73 7.80
CA GLY A 36 -19.30 -16.19 7.78
C GLY A 36 -17.99 -16.92 7.50
N ILE A 37 -17.22 -16.44 6.51
CA ILE A 37 -15.90 -17.01 6.18
C ILE A 37 -14.90 -16.79 7.33
N LEU A 38 -14.95 -15.64 7.99
CA LEU A 38 -14.13 -15.35 9.18
C LEU A 38 -14.47 -16.26 10.36
N GLU A 39 -15.75 -16.60 10.56
CA GLU A 39 -16.15 -17.52 11.63
C GLU A 39 -15.65 -18.94 11.35
N GLU A 40 -15.70 -19.38 10.09
CA GLU A 40 -15.23 -20.71 9.69
C GLU A 40 -13.70 -20.84 9.70
N LEU A 41 -12.98 -19.88 9.09
CA LEU A 41 -11.52 -19.92 8.95
C LEU A 41 -10.78 -19.31 10.13
N GLY A 42 -11.44 -18.46 10.90
CA GLY A 42 -10.86 -17.73 12.03
C GLY A 42 -10.92 -18.48 13.35
N ALA A 43 -11.20 -19.80 13.34
CA ALA A 43 -11.16 -20.62 14.54
C ALA A 43 -9.77 -20.53 15.22
N GLY A 44 -9.68 -19.74 16.30
CA GLY A 44 -8.43 -19.47 17.03
C GLY A 44 -7.81 -18.09 16.80
N LEU A 45 -8.44 -17.21 16.02
CA LEU A 45 -8.09 -15.79 15.99
C LEU A 45 -8.63 -15.07 17.22
N ASP A 46 -7.89 -14.06 17.67
CA ASP A 46 -8.36 -13.19 18.76
C ASP A 46 -9.32 -12.11 18.24
N GLU A 47 -10.08 -11.52 19.15
CA GLU A 47 -11.07 -10.48 18.82
C GLU A 47 -10.39 -9.26 18.17
N LYS A 48 -9.15 -8.93 18.57
CA LYS A 48 -8.39 -7.82 18.00
C LYS A 48 -7.96 -8.08 16.56
N ALA A 49 -7.46 -9.27 16.23
CA ALA A 49 -7.14 -9.63 14.84
C ALA A 49 -8.40 -9.65 13.98
N THR A 50 -9.52 -10.17 14.51
CA THR A 50 -10.81 -10.18 13.82
C THR A 50 -11.29 -8.76 13.52
N THR A 51 -11.23 -7.86 14.51
CA THR A 51 -11.57 -6.43 14.34
C THR A 51 -10.64 -5.76 13.34
N SER A 52 -9.35 -6.10 13.35
CA SER A 52 -8.37 -5.55 12.40
C SER A 52 -8.63 -6.02 10.97
N LEU A 53 -9.05 -7.27 10.77
CA LEU A 53 -9.42 -7.81 9.46
C LEU A 53 -10.66 -7.12 8.89
N GLN A 54 -11.64 -6.80 9.73
CA GLN A 54 -12.85 -6.08 9.30
C GLN A 54 -12.58 -4.64 8.84
N GLN A 55 -11.44 -4.05 9.23
CA GLN A 55 -11.03 -2.70 8.81
C GLN A 55 -10.27 -2.69 7.47
N VAL A 56 -9.81 -3.85 7.00
CA VAL A 56 -9.05 -3.98 5.75
C VAL A 56 -10.01 -4.29 4.60
N ASP A 57 -9.55 -4.07 3.37
CA ASP A 57 -10.29 -4.52 2.19
C ASP A 57 -10.54 -6.03 2.23
N GLY A 58 -11.74 -6.45 1.80
CA GLY A 58 -12.17 -7.84 1.90
C GLY A 58 -11.30 -8.82 1.10
N VAL A 59 -10.65 -8.35 0.03
CA VAL A 59 -9.78 -9.19 -0.82
C VAL A 59 -8.49 -9.54 -0.07
N SER A 60 -7.81 -8.54 0.49
CA SER A 60 -6.62 -8.73 1.32
C SER A 60 -6.94 -9.58 2.55
N ALA A 61 -8.08 -9.33 3.20
CA ALA A 61 -8.53 -10.13 4.34
C ALA A 61 -8.63 -11.63 3.99
N LEU A 62 -9.31 -11.97 2.89
CA LEU A 62 -9.40 -13.36 2.41
C LEU A 62 -8.02 -13.94 2.05
N ALA A 63 -7.17 -13.16 1.38
CA ALA A 63 -5.83 -13.61 1.02
C ALA A 63 -4.99 -13.96 2.27
N PHE A 64 -5.13 -13.21 3.36
CA PHE A 64 -4.42 -13.53 4.61
C PHE A 64 -4.94 -14.79 5.28
N LEU A 65 -6.26 -14.99 5.29
CA LEU A 65 -6.88 -16.21 5.82
C LEU A 65 -6.45 -17.44 5.01
N HIS A 66 -6.43 -17.34 3.67
CA HIS A 66 -5.92 -18.41 2.80
C HIS A 66 -4.47 -18.76 3.13
N ARG A 67 -3.60 -17.76 3.31
CA ARG A 67 -2.19 -17.99 3.69
C ARG A 67 -2.04 -18.67 5.04
N ILE A 68 -2.93 -18.42 6.01
CA ILE A 68 -2.92 -19.14 7.28
C ILE A 68 -3.32 -20.59 7.06
N ARG A 69 -4.40 -20.83 6.30
CA ARG A 69 -4.88 -22.18 5.96
C ARG A 69 -3.82 -23.01 5.25
N GLU A 70 -3.13 -22.43 4.26
CA GLU A 70 -2.04 -23.10 3.53
C GLU A 70 -0.84 -23.44 4.43
N ARG A 71 -0.50 -22.55 5.36
CA ARG A 71 0.63 -22.78 6.28
C ARG A 71 0.25 -23.72 7.44
N GLY A 72 -1.04 -23.84 7.75
CA GLY A 72 -1.58 -24.69 8.81
C GLY A 72 -0.88 -24.48 10.14
N ASP A 73 -0.45 -25.59 10.76
CA ASP A 73 0.20 -25.62 12.08
C ASP A 73 1.58 -24.94 12.12
N THR A 74 2.14 -24.57 10.97
CA THR A 74 3.41 -23.83 10.90
C THR A 74 3.29 -22.46 11.57
N VAL A 75 2.10 -21.85 11.53
CA VAL A 75 1.86 -20.53 12.12
C VAL A 75 1.53 -20.68 13.60
N ARG A 76 2.55 -20.58 14.45
CA ARG A 76 2.41 -20.70 15.91
C ARG A 76 1.40 -19.71 16.53
N ASN A 77 1.26 -18.52 15.95
CA ASN A 77 0.31 -17.50 16.41
C ASN A 77 -0.38 -16.84 15.21
N PRO A 78 -1.58 -17.30 14.82
CA PRO A 78 -2.29 -16.78 13.65
C PRO A 78 -2.71 -15.31 13.83
N SER A 79 -3.13 -14.91 15.04
CA SER A 79 -3.51 -13.53 15.34
C SER A 79 -2.38 -12.52 15.12
N ALA A 80 -1.17 -12.86 15.57
CA ALA A 80 0.02 -12.01 15.36
C ALA A 80 0.41 -11.93 13.88
N PHE A 81 0.24 -13.04 13.14
CA PHE A 81 0.46 -13.07 11.69
C PHE A 81 -0.49 -12.13 10.96
N ILE A 82 -1.80 -12.21 11.26
CA ILE A 82 -2.83 -11.32 10.72
C ILE A 82 -2.51 -9.86 11.04
N ALA A 83 -2.24 -9.53 12.30
CA ALA A 83 -1.97 -8.14 12.71
C ALA A 83 -0.78 -7.53 11.93
N THR A 84 0.24 -8.35 11.66
CA THR A 84 1.40 -7.94 10.86
C THR A 84 1.04 -7.79 9.38
N ALA A 85 0.28 -8.73 8.82
CA ALA A 85 -0.17 -8.70 7.42
C ALA A 85 -1.05 -7.47 7.14
N VAL A 86 -2.04 -7.22 8.01
CA VAL A 86 -2.93 -6.04 7.97
C VAL A 86 -2.13 -4.74 7.99
N ARG A 87 -1.16 -4.62 8.91
CA ARG A 87 -0.28 -3.43 8.99
C ARG A 87 0.50 -3.19 7.70
N ASN A 88 0.98 -4.27 7.07
CA ASN A 88 1.77 -4.17 5.83
C ASN A 88 0.90 -3.82 4.62
N ALA A 89 -0.34 -4.30 4.57
CA ALA A 89 -1.26 -4.03 3.46
C ALA A 89 -1.93 -2.64 3.54
N GLY A 90 -2.11 -2.07 4.72
CA GLY A 90 -2.70 -0.73 4.86
C GLY A 90 -1.99 0.38 4.06
N ALA A 91 -0.72 0.19 3.70
CA ALA A 91 0.06 1.14 2.89
C ALA A 91 -0.04 0.88 1.37
N ARG A 92 -0.46 -0.33 0.96
CA ARG A 92 -0.37 -0.82 -0.41
C ARG A 92 -1.63 -1.64 -0.65
N GLY A 93 -2.64 -1.04 -1.29
CA GLY A 93 -3.93 -1.70 -1.54
C GLY A 93 -3.80 -3.06 -2.26
N PRO A 94 -4.91 -3.80 -2.42
CA PRO A 94 -4.89 -5.21 -2.80
C PRO A 94 -4.13 -5.44 -4.11
N GLY A 95 -3.07 -6.23 -4.03
CA GLY A 95 -2.23 -6.61 -5.16
C GLY A 95 -2.84 -7.73 -6.00
N PRO A 96 -2.28 -8.00 -7.20
CA PRO A 96 -2.78 -9.07 -8.08
C PRO A 96 -2.66 -10.46 -7.45
N GLN A 97 -1.60 -10.70 -6.66
CA GLN A 97 -1.42 -11.97 -5.94
C GLN A 97 -2.47 -12.17 -4.84
N GLU A 98 -2.91 -11.10 -4.20
CA GLU A 98 -3.95 -11.15 -3.17
C GLU A 98 -5.31 -11.41 -3.79
N LEU A 99 -5.60 -10.79 -4.93
CA LEU A 99 -6.79 -11.10 -5.73
C LEU A 99 -6.79 -12.58 -6.14
N GLU A 100 -5.69 -13.10 -6.69
CA GLU A 100 -5.60 -14.50 -7.12
C GLU A 100 -5.82 -15.48 -5.95
N SER A 101 -5.20 -15.20 -4.80
CA SER A 101 -5.37 -16.02 -3.58
C SER A 101 -6.83 -16.00 -3.10
N ALA A 102 -7.48 -14.83 -3.12
CA ALA A 102 -8.88 -14.70 -2.74
C ALA A 102 -9.83 -15.43 -3.70
N LEU A 103 -9.57 -15.38 -5.02
CA LEU A 103 -10.34 -16.11 -6.02
C LEU A 103 -10.19 -17.62 -5.86
N GLN A 104 -8.96 -18.09 -5.59
CA GLN A 104 -8.70 -19.50 -5.34
C GLN A 104 -9.46 -20.01 -4.11
N GLN A 105 -9.50 -19.21 -3.03
CA GLN A 105 -10.26 -19.55 -1.82
C GLN A 105 -11.76 -19.62 -2.11
N LEU A 106 -12.35 -18.59 -2.73
CA LEU A 106 -13.79 -18.56 -3.02
C LEU A 106 -14.24 -19.66 -4.00
N ARG A 107 -13.36 -20.07 -4.91
CA ARG A 107 -13.58 -21.23 -5.78
C ARG A 107 -13.57 -22.54 -5.01
N GLN A 108 -12.63 -22.72 -4.08
CA GLN A 108 -12.58 -23.93 -3.24
C GLN A 108 -13.81 -24.05 -2.35
N ASP A 109 -14.30 -22.93 -1.82
CA ASP A 109 -15.51 -22.88 -0.98
C ASP A 109 -16.81 -23.00 -1.82
N GLY A 110 -16.70 -23.07 -3.16
CA GLY A 110 -17.85 -23.15 -4.07
C GLY A 110 -18.72 -21.90 -4.08
N THR A 111 -18.22 -20.77 -3.56
CA THR A 111 -18.94 -19.49 -3.52
C THR A 111 -19.03 -18.87 -4.91
N ILE A 112 -17.96 -18.99 -5.71
CA ILE A 112 -17.91 -18.54 -7.11
C ILE A 112 -17.50 -19.69 -8.02
N ASP A 113 -18.03 -19.68 -9.25
CA ASP A 113 -17.69 -20.65 -10.29
C ASP A 113 -16.49 -20.23 -11.15
N ASP A 114 -15.97 -21.15 -11.95
CA ASP A 114 -14.82 -20.92 -12.83
C ASP A 114 -15.09 -19.84 -13.89
N SER A 115 -16.34 -19.70 -14.35
CA SER A 115 -16.71 -18.68 -15.34
C SER A 115 -16.63 -17.26 -14.75
N ALA A 116 -17.02 -17.09 -13.49
CA ALA A 116 -16.90 -15.81 -12.78
C ALA A 116 -15.43 -15.47 -12.50
N VAL A 117 -14.62 -16.47 -12.13
CA VAL A 117 -13.17 -16.32 -11.96
C VAL A 117 -12.51 -15.86 -13.26
N ASP A 118 -12.82 -16.50 -14.38
CA ASP A 118 -12.33 -16.11 -15.71
C ASP A 118 -12.72 -14.66 -16.07
N CYS A 119 -13.93 -14.24 -15.70
CA CYS A 119 -14.40 -12.88 -15.94
C CYS A 119 -13.58 -11.84 -15.15
N LEU A 120 -13.28 -12.14 -13.88
CA LEU A 120 -12.47 -11.31 -13.00
C LEU A 120 -11.01 -11.22 -13.48
N GLN A 121 -10.41 -12.35 -13.87
CA GLN A 121 -9.04 -12.37 -14.38
C GLN A 121 -8.85 -11.59 -15.69
N LYS A 122 -9.90 -11.53 -16.53
CA LYS A 122 -9.91 -10.71 -17.76
C LYS A 122 -10.22 -9.23 -17.50
N GLY A 123 -10.62 -8.85 -16.29
CA GLY A 123 -10.93 -7.48 -15.89
C GLY A 123 -9.70 -6.65 -15.55
N GLN A 124 -9.89 -5.35 -15.38
CA GLN A 124 -8.87 -4.53 -14.73
C GLN A 124 -8.77 -4.94 -13.26
N LEU A 125 -7.56 -4.94 -12.70
CA LEU A 125 -7.31 -5.34 -11.31
C LEU A 125 -8.20 -4.58 -10.33
N GLN A 126 -8.30 -3.26 -10.50
CA GLN A 126 -9.08 -2.39 -9.62
C GLN A 126 -10.59 -2.70 -9.66
N GLU A 127 -11.16 -2.90 -10.85
CA GLU A 127 -12.58 -3.27 -11.02
C GLU A 127 -12.86 -4.63 -10.38
N SER A 128 -11.93 -5.57 -10.54
CA SER A 128 -12.02 -6.94 -10.01
C SER A 128 -12.00 -6.95 -8.49
N CYS A 129 -11.06 -6.22 -7.87
CA CYS A 129 -11.01 -6.06 -6.42
C CYS A 129 -12.27 -5.36 -5.89
N GLN A 130 -12.75 -4.31 -6.57
CA GLN A 130 -13.95 -3.58 -6.15
C GLN A 130 -15.21 -4.44 -6.22
N ALA A 131 -15.40 -5.20 -7.31
CA ALA A 131 -16.54 -6.09 -7.46
C ALA A 131 -16.55 -7.18 -6.39
N LEU A 132 -15.36 -7.72 -6.06
CA LEU A 132 -15.19 -8.73 -5.02
C LEU A 132 -15.45 -8.17 -3.62
N CYS A 133 -14.88 -7.01 -3.27
CA CYS A 133 -15.19 -6.30 -2.02
C CYS A 133 -16.69 -6.03 -1.89
N SER A 134 -17.34 -5.60 -2.97
CA SER A 134 -18.78 -5.32 -2.97
C SER A 134 -19.61 -6.56 -2.71
N LEU A 135 -19.18 -7.75 -3.17
CA LEU A 135 -19.81 -9.03 -2.86
C LEU A 135 -19.62 -9.38 -1.38
N LEU A 136 -18.38 -9.32 -0.88
CA LEU A 136 -18.03 -9.77 0.47
C LEU A 136 -18.71 -8.96 1.58
N MET A 137 -19.05 -7.70 1.31
CA MET A 137 -19.80 -6.82 2.21
C MET A 137 -21.32 -7.00 2.12
N GLN A 138 -21.85 -7.77 1.17
CA GLN A 138 -23.27 -8.09 1.16
C GLN A 138 -23.61 -9.09 2.26
N GLU A 139 -24.87 -9.03 2.68
CA GLU A 139 -25.47 -10.04 3.54
C GLU A 139 -25.59 -11.37 2.80
N ALA A 140 -25.23 -12.47 3.47
CA ALA A 140 -25.22 -13.81 2.87
C ALA A 140 -26.61 -14.25 2.38
N SER A 141 -27.68 -13.76 3.02
CA SER A 141 -29.08 -14.05 2.65
C SER A 141 -29.55 -13.29 1.41
N THR A 142 -28.95 -12.13 1.12
CA THR A 142 -29.38 -11.24 0.03
C THR A 142 -28.86 -11.71 -1.32
N VAL A 143 -27.66 -12.28 -1.36
CA VAL A 143 -27.03 -12.73 -2.60
C VAL A 143 -27.43 -14.17 -2.91
N ARG A 144 -28.41 -14.34 -3.81
CA ARG A 144 -28.85 -15.67 -4.26
C ARG A 144 -27.80 -16.44 -5.07
N ASN A 145 -26.97 -15.72 -5.83
CA ASN A 145 -25.93 -16.29 -6.68
C ASN A 145 -24.75 -15.31 -6.77
N ALA A 146 -23.65 -15.66 -6.10
CA ALA A 146 -22.47 -14.81 -6.00
C ALA A 146 -21.72 -14.68 -7.35
N SER A 147 -21.57 -15.76 -8.13
CA SER A 147 -20.97 -15.73 -9.47
C SER A 147 -21.65 -14.72 -10.40
N ALA A 148 -22.98 -14.76 -10.44
CA ALA A 148 -23.79 -13.86 -11.26
C ALA A 148 -23.68 -12.40 -10.79
N TYR A 149 -23.66 -12.19 -9.47
CA TYR A 149 -23.51 -10.87 -8.87
C TYR A 149 -22.19 -10.21 -9.27
N VAL A 150 -21.06 -10.94 -9.13
CA VAL A 150 -19.73 -10.41 -9.45
C VAL A 150 -19.57 -10.15 -10.94
N THR A 151 -20.01 -11.09 -11.79
CA THR A 151 -19.97 -10.92 -13.26
C THR A 151 -20.76 -9.68 -13.71
N ARG A 152 -21.93 -9.45 -13.10
CA ARG A 152 -22.76 -8.26 -13.37
C ARG A 152 -22.08 -6.98 -12.90
N ASN A 153 -21.44 -6.98 -11.74
CA ASN A 153 -20.71 -5.82 -11.23
C ASN A 153 -19.54 -5.43 -12.14
N ILE A 154 -18.77 -6.40 -12.62
CA ILE A 154 -17.70 -6.15 -13.59
C ILE A 154 -18.26 -5.59 -14.90
N ALA A 155 -19.34 -6.18 -15.42
CA ALA A 155 -19.98 -5.67 -16.62
C ALA A 155 -20.51 -4.24 -16.45
N ASN A 156 -21.03 -3.90 -15.26
CA ASN A 156 -21.51 -2.55 -14.94
C ASN A 156 -20.35 -1.54 -14.80
N ALA A 157 -19.25 -1.92 -14.15
CA ALA A 157 -18.06 -1.08 -14.02
C ALA A 157 -17.52 -0.68 -15.40
N ARG A 158 -17.41 -1.66 -16.32
CA ARG A 158 -17.00 -1.43 -17.71
C ARG A 158 -17.94 -0.49 -18.46
N LYS A 159 -19.26 -0.60 -18.23
CA LYS A 159 -20.26 0.31 -18.82
C LYS A 159 -20.16 1.72 -18.27
N GLN A 160 -19.68 1.93 -17.05
CA GLN A 160 -19.46 3.27 -16.51
C GLN A 160 -18.19 3.91 -17.08
N LEU A 161 -17.15 3.13 -17.36
CA LEU A 161 -15.92 3.63 -17.98
C LEU A 161 -16.04 3.87 -19.50
N GLY A 162 -16.89 3.08 -20.18
CA GLY A 162 -17.02 3.07 -21.64
C GLY A 162 -17.44 4.39 -22.32
N PRO A 163 -18.36 5.21 -21.78
CA PRO A 163 -18.84 6.40 -22.49
C PRO A 163 -17.80 7.52 -22.62
N LEU A 164 -16.81 7.59 -21.72
CA LEU A 164 -15.81 8.66 -21.74
C LEU A 164 -14.67 8.42 -22.73
N MET A 165 -14.41 7.16 -23.10
CA MET A 165 -13.34 6.81 -24.05
C MET A 165 -13.85 6.61 -25.48
N ALA A 166 -15.15 6.39 -25.67
CA ALA A 166 -15.78 6.33 -26.99
C ALA A 166 -15.99 7.71 -27.64
N MET A 167 -15.73 8.81 -26.92
CA MET A 167 -15.58 10.15 -27.51
C MET A 167 -14.18 10.30 -28.12
N SER A 168 -13.86 9.44 -29.08
CA SER A 168 -12.78 9.71 -30.02
C SER A 168 -13.23 10.74 -31.05
N PRO A 169 -12.26 11.51 -31.58
CA PRO A 169 -12.45 12.91 -31.88
C PRO A 169 -13.19 13.05 -33.19
N MET A 170 -14.22 13.89 -33.19
CA MET A 170 -14.65 14.57 -34.41
C MET A 170 -13.60 15.65 -34.79
N MET A 171 -12.33 15.27 -34.83
CA MET A 171 -11.30 15.97 -35.61
C MET A 171 -11.38 15.38 -37.01
N ALA A 172 -12.42 15.79 -37.74
CA ALA A 172 -12.34 15.84 -39.18
C ALA A 172 -11.17 16.76 -39.51
N VAL A 173 -9.99 16.17 -39.67
CA VAL A 173 -8.83 16.85 -40.25
C VAL A 173 -9.24 17.18 -41.68
N ASN A 174 -9.50 18.46 -41.93
CA ASN A 174 -9.64 18.98 -43.28
C ASN A 174 -8.43 18.48 -44.11
N PRO A 175 -8.63 17.77 -45.24
CA PRO A 175 -7.55 17.15 -46.01
C PRO A 175 -6.61 18.15 -46.73
N MET A 176 -6.66 19.45 -46.41
CA MET A 176 -5.99 20.49 -47.19
C MET A 176 -4.63 20.96 -46.62
N MET A 177 -4.25 20.57 -45.39
CA MET A 177 -2.93 20.97 -44.81
C MET A 177 -1.82 19.92 -44.92
N ALA A 178 -2.08 18.72 -45.47
CA ALA A 178 -1.07 17.65 -45.56
C ALA A 178 -0.04 17.83 -46.69
N MET A 179 -0.11 18.89 -47.51
CA MET A 179 0.77 19.04 -48.69
C MET A 179 1.97 19.98 -48.50
N GLN A 180 2.18 20.59 -47.32
CA GLN A 180 3.24 21.60 -47.15
C GLN A 180 4.44 21.19 -46.30
N ALA A 181 4.44 19.98 -45.70
CA ALA A 181 5.51 19.52 -44.81
C ALA A 181 6.54 18.57 -45.47
N ARG A 182 6.61 18.51 -46.81
CA ARG A 182 7.50 17.58 -47.53
C ARG A 182 8.67 18.24 -48.30
N SER A 183 9.00 19.51 -48.00
CA SER A 183 9.92 20.33 -48.81
C SER A 183 11.20 20.83 -48.10
N MET A 184 11.60 20.29 -46.93
CA MET A 184 12.79 20.81 -46.22
C MET A 184 13.76 19.74 -45.72
N ALA A 185 14.07 18.75 -46.56
CA ALA A 185 15.08 17.75 -46.24
C ALA A 185 16.02 17.50 -47.42
N MET A 186 16.81 18.49 -47.81
CA MET A 186 18.14 18.33 -48.43
C MET A 186 18.88 19.67 -48.39
N GLY A 187 19.96 19.77 -47.59
CA GLY A 187 20.82 20.95 -47.64
C GLY A 187 21.88 21.06 -46.56
N LEU A 188 23.06 20.49 -46.84
CA LEU A 188 24.39 21.04 -46.54
C LEU A 188 24.98 20.96 -45.11
N THR A 189 25.81 19.92 -44.95
CA THR A 189 27.24 19.93 -44.58
C THR A 189 27.87 21.23 -44.02
N SER A 190 28.51 21.06 -42.85
CA SER A 190 29.85 21.55 -42.47
C SER A 190 30.11 23.07 -42.33
N MET A 191 30.30 23.52 -41.08
CA MET A 191 31.33 24.48 -40.59
C MET A 191 31.21 24.51 -39.04
N ALA A 192 32.11 23.89 -38.28
CA ALA A 192 33.41 24.40 -37.84
C ALA A 192 33.35 25.69 -36.97
N MET A 193 33.74 25.50 -35.70
CA MET A 193 34.32 26.45 -34.73
C MET A 193 33.62 27.80 -34.44
N HIS A 194 33.12 27.98 -33.21
CA HIS A 194 33.38 29.24 -32.50
C HIS A 194 33.20 29.14 -30.97
N MET A 195 34.03 29.91 -30.29
CA MET A 195 34.16 30.06 -28.85
C MET A 195 33.03 30.92 -28.23
N GLY A 196 32.83 30.74 -26.93
CA GLY A 196 32.36 31.80 -26.02
C GLY A 196 30.85 31.85 -25.79
N ASN A 197 30.38 31.15 -24.76
CA ASN A 197 29.06 31.44 -24.17
C ASN A 197 29.25 32.13 -22.81
N SER A 198 29.60 33.40 -22.88
CA SER A 198 29.52 34.34 -21.77
C SER A 198 28.09 34.83 -21.64
N GLY A 199 27.54 34.74 -20.43
CA GLY A 199 26.63 35.73 -19.88
C GLY A 199 25.17 35.69 -20.34
N GLY A 200 24.27 35.38 -19.41
CA GLY A 200 22.84 35.63 -19.59
C GLY A 200 21.95 34.61 -18.92
N GLY A 201 22.24 34.23 -17.68
CA GLY A 201 21.33 33.43 -16.86
C GLY A 201 20.06 34.24 -16.58
N MET A 202 19.03 34.03 -17.40
CA MET A 202 17.68 34.52 -17.16
C MET A 202 17.17 33.88 -15.87
N SER A 203 17.21 34.65 -14.78
CA SER A 203 16.50 34.37 -13.54
C SER A 203 15.00 34.26 -13.87
N ASN A 204 14.48 33.04 -13.82
CA ASN A 204 13.07 32.73 -13.95
C ASN A 204 12.34 33.26 -12.72
N SER A 205 11.98 34.54 -12.76
CA SER A 205 11.18 35.24 -11.76
C SER A 205 9.70 34.86 -11.92
N SER A 206 9.36 33.58 -11.76
CA SER A 206 7.97 33.13 -11.59
C SER A 206 7.55 33.18 -10.11
N SER A 207 7.94 34.26 -9.44
CA SER A 207 7.60 34.56 -8.05
C SER A 207 6.24 35.27 -8.01
N GLY A 208 5.27 34.77 -7.25
CA GLY A 208 4.27 35.71 -6.74
C GLY A 208 2.89 35.23 -6.29
N MET A 209 2.45 34.00 -6.55
CA MET A 209 1.05 33.62 -6.18
C MET A 209 0.90 32.30 -5.39
N GLY A 210 1.98 31.56 -5.15
CA GLY A 210 1.92 30.27 -4.42
C GLY A 210 2.33 30.30 -2.94
N SER A 211 2.90 31.40 -2.42
CA SER A 211 3.50 31.42 -1.07
C SER A 211 2.52 31.70 0.08
N SER A 212 1.32 32.22 -0.20
CA SER A 212 0.41 32.69 0.87
C SER A 212 -0.16 31.56 1.74
N ALA A 213 -0.39 30.38 1.17
CA ALA A 213 -0.95 29.25 1.91
C ALA A 213 0.03 28.68 2.94
N GLY A 214 1.31 28.57 2.57
CA GLY A 214 2.36 28.09 3.47
C GLY A 214 2.61 29.05 4.64
N GLU A 215 2.59 30.36 4.36
CA GLU A 215 2.80 31.39 5.38
C GLU A 215 1.65 31.44 6.40
N ALA A 216 0.39 31.30 5.96
CA ALA A 216 -0.76 31.23 6.85
C ALA A 216 -0.69 30.02 7.80
N LEU A 217 -0.28 28.84 7.29
CA LEU A 217 -0.09 27.64 8.10
C LEU A 217 1.09 27.78 9.08
N LEU A 218 2.18 28.40 8.64
CA LEU A 218 3.34 28.65 9.50
C LEU A 218 3.02 29.68 10.59
N ALA A 219 2.19 30.69 10.31
CA ALA A 219 1.72 31.64 11.31
C ALA A 219 0.82 30.97 12.36
N LYS A 220 -0.06 30.06 11.94
CA LYS A 220 -0.95 29.29 12.83
C LYS A 220 -0.17 28.38 13.78
N TRP A 221 0.81 27.63 13.27
CA TRP A 221 1.55 26.63 14.05
C TRP A 221 2.88 27.12 14.62
N GLY A 222 3.36 28.29 14.16
CA GLY A 222 4.65 28.87 14.52
C GLY A 222 4.91 29.04 16.02
N PRO A 223 3.92 29.43 16.85
CA PRO A 223 4.10 29.49 18.30
C PRO A 223 4.27 28.12 18.98
N SER A 224 3.79 27.04 18.36
CA SER A 224 3.85 25.68 18.91
C SER A 224 5.06 24.88 18.41
N LEU A 225 5.79 25.39 17.41
CA LEU A 225 6.98 24.75 16.84
C LEU A 225 8.26 25.29 17.49
N ASP A 226 9.17 24.38 17.83
CA ASP A 226 10.50 24.72 18.31
C ASP A 226 11.41 25.25 17.19
N GLU A 227 12.48 25.95 17.57
CA GLU A 227 13.47 26.51 16.63
C GLU A 227 14.03 25.43 15.69
N LYS A 228 14.25 24.22 16.22
CA LYS A 228 14.81 23.08 15.48
C LYS A 228 13.85 22.57 14.40
N ALA A 229 12.56 22.45 14.68
CA ALA A 229 11.55 22.07 13.69
C ALA A 229 11.39 23.15 12.61
N LYS A 230 11.43 24.44 12.99
CA LYS A 230 11.42 25.56 12.03
C LYS A 230 12.60 25.51 11.07
N ASN A 231 13.81 25.32 11.59
CA ASN A 231 15.02 25.15 10.77
C ASN A 231 14.94 23.92 9.85
N SER A 232 14.36 22.82 10.34
CA SER A 232 14.14 21.60 9.55
C SER A 232 13.16 21.84 8.40
N LEU A 233 12.06 22.58 8.63
CA LEU A 233 11.10 22.98 7.59
C LEU A 233 11.74 23.87 6.53
N MET A 234 12.58 24.82 6.92
CA MET A 234 13.30 25.68 5.98
C MET A 234 14.24 24.87 5.07
N SER A 235 14.82 23.78 5.58
CA SER A 235 15.76 22.95 4.82
C SER A 235 15.12 22.11 3.70
N VAL A 236 13.83 21.77 3.79
CA VAL A 236 13.12 20.92 2.80
C VAL A 236 12.49 21.70 1.64
N GLY A 237 12.54 23.03 1.67
CA GLY A 237 11.94 23.91 0.67
C GLY A 237 10.44 24.19 0.90
N GLY A 238 9.96 25.34 0.40
CA GLY A 238 8.63 25.87 0.70
C GLY A 238 7.46 24.97 0.30
N ALA A 239 7.55 24.26 -0.83
CA ALA A 239 6.50 23.35 -1.29
C ALA A 239 6.35 22.14 -0.35
N SER A 240 7.45 21.49 0.02
CA SER A 240 7.46 20.37 0.97
C SER A 240 7.03 20.81 2.36
N ALA A 241 7.51 21.97 2.83
CA ALA A 241 7.11 22.54 4.11
C ALA A 241 5.60 22.78 4.19
N THR A 242 5.00 23.36 3.13
CA THR A 242 3.55 23.61 3.07
C THR A 242 2.75 22.30 3.13
N ALA A 243 3.19 21.26 2.41
CA ALA A 243 2.53 19.96 2.44
C ALA A 243 2.58 19.29 3.82
N ILE A 244 3.74 19.37 4.51
CA ILE A 244 3.90 18.83 5.88
C ILE A 244 2.99 19.58 6.86
N LEU A 245 2.96 20.91 6.78
CA LEU A 245 2.09 21.73 7.63
C LEU A 245 0.61 21.48 7.37
N HIS A 246 0.21 21.27 6.12
CA HIS A 246 -1.18 20.92 5.77
C HIS A 246 -1.59 19.54 6.32
N GLU A 247 -0.70 18.54 6.25
CA GLU A 247 -0.95 17.22 6.82
C GLU A 247 -1.09 17.30 8.36
N MET A 248 -0.25 18.10 9.00
CA MET A 248 -0.35 18.37 10.44
C MET A 248 -1.67 19.07 10.79
N ASP A 249 -2.10 20.06 9.99
CA ASP A 249 -3.37 20.77 10.20
C ASP A 249 -4.57 19.83 10.06
N THR A 250 -4.52 18.93 9.09
CA THR A 250 -5.55 17.90 8.86
C THR A 250 -5.65 16.92 10.04
N LYS A 251 -4.50 16.56 10.65
CA LYS A 251 -4.47 15.72 11.87
C LYS A 251 -4.88 16.50 13.12
N GLY A 252 -4.78 17.83 13.10
CA GLY A 252 -5.33 18.75 14.08
C GLY A 252 -4.90 18.46 15.52
N ALA A 253 -5.86 18.49 16.44
CA ALA A 253 -5.65 18.29 17.88
C ALA A 253 -5.11 16.90 18.26
N ASN A 254 -5.05 15.94 17.33
CA ASN A 254 -4.54 14.59 17.60
C ASN A 254 -3.00 14.55 17.65
N VAL A 255 -2.32 15.61 17.20
CA VAL A 255 -0.85 15.70 17.26
C VAL A 255 -0.42 16.20 18.62
N ARG A 256 -0.08 15.27 19.52
CA ARG A 256 0.36 15.59 20.90
C ARG A 256 1.61 16.46 20.97
N ASN A 257 2.54 16.32 20.02
CA ASN A 257 3.76 17.12 19.94
C ASN A 257 4.03 17.54 18.47
N PRO A 258 3.69 18.78 18.09
CA PRO A 258 3.81 19.25 16.70
C PRO A 258 5.27 19.33 16.24
N SER A 259 6.21 19.75 17.10
CA SER A 259 7.64 19.83 16.75
C SER A 259 8.23 18.46 16.39
N ALA A 260 7.91 17.42 17.16
CA ALA A 260 8.37 16.05 16.89
C ALA A 260 7.76 15.50 15.59
N TYR A 261 6.48 15.80 15.34
CA TYR A 261 5.80 15.41 14.11
C TYR A 261 6.47 16.01 12.87
N VAL A 262 6.73 17.33 12.89
CA VAL A 262 7.39 18.04 11.79
C VAL A 262 8.79 17.49 11.51
N GLN A 263 9.61 17.27 12.56
CA GLN A 263 10.95 16.71 12.38
C GLN A 263 10.91 15.32 11.73
N ARG A 264 10.00 14.45 12.17
CA ARG A 264 9.83 13.11 11.60
C ARG A 264 9.33 13.16 10.15
N ALA A 265 8.40 14.06 9.84
CA ALA A 265 7.88 14.24 8.48
C ALA A 265 8.96 14.77 7.52
N VAL A 266 9.81 15.70 7.98
CA VAL A 266 10.97 16.18 7.24
C VAL A 266 11.98 15.07 6.97
N GLU A 267 12.32 14.26 7.99
CA GLU A 267 13.23 13.12 7.87
C GLU A 267 12.71 12.09 6.86
N ASN A 268 11.43 11.69 6.98
CA ASN A 268 10.79 10.77 6.03
C ASN A 268 10.85 11.29 4.59
N ARG A 269 10.67 12.60 4.36
CA ARG A 269 10.76 13.19 3.01
C ARG A 269 12.20 13.28 2.50
N LYS A 270 13.16 13.53 3.38
CA LYS A 270 14.59 13.51 3.02
C LYS A 270 15.02 12.11 2.59
N ASP A 271 14.54 11.09 3.29
CA ASP A 271 14.85 9.68 2.98
C ASP A 271 14.10 9.20 1.72
N SER A 272 12.85 9.65 1.53
CA SER A 272 12.06 9.31 0.34
C SER A 272 12.48 10.07 -0.92
N GLY A 273 13.11 11.24 -0.77
CA GLY A 273 13.61 12.10 -1.86
C GLY A 273 15.10 11.91 -2.19
N GLY A 274 15.81 11.09 -1.43
CA GLY A 274 17.22 10.72 -1.66
C GLY A 274 17.41 9.58 -2.66
N GLY A 275 16.34 9.14 -3.33
CA GLY A 275 16.44 8.27 -4.48
C GLY A 275 17.18 8.99 -5.60
N LYS A 276 18.48 8.69 -5.76
CA LYS A 276 19.26 8.72 -7.00
C LYS A 276 18.53 9.47 -8.12
N GLY A 277 18.87 10.75 -8.27
CA GLY A 277 18.13 11.64 -9.14
C GLY A 277 17.94 11.08 -10.56
N ASP A 278 16.79 11.43 -11.12
CA ASP A 278 16.59 11.73 -12.54
C ASP A 278 17.47 12.93 -12.96
N SER A 279 18.75 12.86 -12.63
CA SER A 279 19.77 13.46 -13.47
C SER A 279 19.71 12.67 -14.77
N MET A 280 18.95 13.21 -15.72
CA MET A 280 19.18 13.03 -17.15
C MET A 280 20.66 13.33 -17.42
N GLY A 281 21.52 12.34 -17.18
CA GLY A 281 22.82 12.28 -17.80
C GLY A 281 22.60 12.12 -19.30
N PRO A 282 23.31 12.87 -20.15
CA PRO A 282 23.16 12.75 -21.59
C PRO A 282 23.43 11.30 -22.00
N ALA A 283 22.54 10.77 -22.82
CA ALA A 283 22.65 9.46 -23.45
C ALA A 283 23.98 9.37 -24.21
N MET A 284 24.98 8.76 -23.59
CA MET A 284 26.14 8.23 -24.31
C MET A 284 25.65 7.02 -25.08
N SER A 285 25.20 7.31 -26.30
CA SER A 285 25.06 6.38 -27.41
C SER A 285 26.39 5.65 -27.62
N PHE A 286 26.57 4.52 -26.94
CA PHE A 286 27.64 3.60 -27.25
C PHE A 286 27.18 2.74 -28.43
N GLY A 287 27.42 3.27 -29.63
CA GLY A 287 27.51 2.48 -30.84
C GLY A 287 28.62 1.45 -30.68
N GLY A 288 28.26 0.18 -30.74
CA GLY A 288 29.16 -0.96 -30.89
C GLY A 288 28.35 -2.10 -31.51
N MET A 289 28.31 -2.21 -32.84
CA MET A 289 29.15 -3.15 -33.60
C MET A 289 28.91 -4.58 -33.10
N GLY A 290 27.98 -5.35 -33.67
CA GLY A 290 28.17 -6.00 -34.96
C GLY A 290 28.73 -7.41 -34.75
N GLY A 291 27.89 -8.44 -34.88
CA GLY A 291 28.26 -9.86 -34.79
C GLY A 291 27.04 -10.73 -34.50
N PHE A 292 26.25 -11.17 -35.48
CA PHE A 292 26.43 -12.38 -36.30
C PHE A 292 26.76 -13.65 -35.49
N GLY A 293 25.78 -14.57 -35.41
CA GLY A 293 26.00 -16.01 -35.39
C GLY A 293 25.68 -16.76 -34.09
N GLY A 294 24.91 -17.85 -34.19
CA GLY A 294 24.84 -18.92 -33.18
C GLY A 294 23.42 -19.17 -32.67
N MET A 295 22.59 -19.94 -33.37
CA MET A 295 22.41 -21.40 -33.15
C MET A 295 22.24 -21.81 -31.68
N GLY A 296 21.02 -22.27 -31.38
CA GLY A 296 20.83 -23.58 -30.75
C GLY A 296 20.80 -23.64 -29.22
N GLY A 297 19.60 -23.91 -28.70
CA GLY A 297 19.42 -25.03 -27.79
C GLY A 297 19.52 -24.76 -26.28
N PHE A 298 18.70 -25.53 -25.56
CA PHE A 298 18.71 -25.82 -24.12
C PHE A 298 18.26 -24.63 -23.23
N GLY A 299 17.20 -24.72 -22.44
CA GLY A 299 16.91 -25.80 -21.49
C GLY A 299 17.63 -25.49 -20.16
N GLY A 300 16.94 -24.84 -19.21
CA GLY A 300 17.46 -24.55 -17.86
C GLY A 300 16.68 -23.40 -17.22
N MET A 301 15.77 -23.67 -16.28
CA MET A 301 16.03 -23.68 -14.83
C MET A 301 16.62 -22.36 -14.30
N GLY A 302 15.85 -21.68 -13.44
CA GLY A 302 16.38 -20.86 -12.36
C GLY A 302 16.54 -19.37 -12.66
N GLY A 303 15.52 -18.58 -12.29
CA GLY A 303 15.64 -17.13 -12.15
C GLY A 303 14.95 -16.68 -10.86
N ASN A 304 15.65 -16.70 -9.74
CA ASN A 304 16.31 -15.52 -9.18
C ASN A 304 15.38 -14.68 -8.28
N TRP A 305 15.02 -15.25 -7.13
CA TRP A 305 14.59 -14.50 -5.95
C TRP A 305 15.81 -13.79 -5.34
N GLY A 306 16.16 -12.64 -5.92
CA GLY A 306 17.27 -11.81 -5.48
C GLY A 306 16.84 -10.75 -4.48
N GLY A 307 17.32 -10.88 -3.23
CA GLY A 307 17.98 -9.74 -2.58
C GLY A 307 17.21 -8.93 -1.53
N CYS A 308 16.72 -9.55 -0.47
CA CYS A 308 16.59 -8.87 0.82
C CYS A 308 17.98 -8.71 1.45
N GLY A 309 18.55 -7.50 1.31
CA GLY A 309 19.80 -7.10 1.95
C GLY A 309 19.67 -7.07 3.47
N GLY A 310 20.02 -8.18 4.11
CA GLY A 310 20.27 -8.25 5.54
C GLY A 310 21.63 -7.64 5.86
N GLY A 311 21.63 -6.42 6.39
CA GLY A 311 22.81 -5.81 7.01
C GLY A 311 23.18 -6.57 8.28
N MET A 312 24.06 -7.57 8.15
CA MET A 312 24.74 -8.20 9.26
C MET A 312 25.86 -7.28 9.74
N GLY A 313 25.56 -6.42 10.72
CA GLY A 313 26.56 -5.72 11.52
C GLY A 313 27.21 -6.69 12.50
N GLY A 314 28.20 -7.45 12.03
CA GLY A 314 29.05 -8.30 12.86
C GLY A 314 30.00 -7.45 13.71
N GLY A 315 29.79 -7.47 15.03
CA GLY A 315 30.71 -6.91 16.01
C GLY A 315 32.04 -7.65 15.99
N MET A 316 33.11 -6.95 15.66
CA MET A 316 34.49 -7.42 15.79
C MET A 316 34.88 -7.41 17.28
N GLY A 317 34.70 -8.55 17.95
CA GLY A 317 35.32 -8.83 19.25
C GLY A 317 36.75 -9.32 19.05
N GLY A 318 37.72 -8.40 19.00
CA GLY A 318 39.14 -8.70 18.97
C GLY A 318 39.65 -9.12 20.35
N GLY A 319 39.67 -10.43 20.61
CA GLY A 319 40.39 -11.03 21.73
C GLY A 319 41.75 -11.56 21.26
N MET A 320 42.78 -10.72 21.33
CA MET A 320 44.17 -11.17 21.18
C MET A 320 44.69 -11.65 22.53
N GLY A 321 45.09 -12.92 22.56
CA GLY A 321 45.88 -13.48 23.65
C GLY A 321 47.35 -13.05 23.61
N GLY A 322 47.99 -13.18 24.76
CA GLY A 322 49.42 -12.99 25.01
C GLY A 322 49.60 -12.60 26.47
N GLY A 323 50.34 -13.30 27.33
CA GLY A 323 51.22 -14.44 27.14
C GLY A 323 51.54 -15.08 28.50
N MET A 324 52.39 -16.10 28.41
CA MET A 324 53.00 -16.86 29.50
C MET A 324 53.95 -16.00 30.34
#